data_AF-A0A1A0WDG0-F1
#
_entry.id   AF-A0A1A0WDG0-F1
#
_cell.length_a   1.000
_cell.length_b   1.000
_cell.length_c   1.000
_cell.angle_alpha   90.00
_cell.angle_beta   90.00
_cell.angle_gamma   90.00
#
_symmetry.space_group_name_H-M   'P 1'
#
loop_
_entity.id
_entity.type
_entity.pdbx_description
1 polymer ?
#
loop_
_entity_poly.entity_id
_entity_poly.type
_entity_poly.pdbx_seq_one_letter_code
_entity_poly.pdbx_strand_id
1 'polypeptide(L)' 'MEIDPQRLAELGARLRRLREDRAETQINVAQAVGLHRTYLGRLEAGKKNITVGVLYRLADHFGVAAATLLPD' A
#
# COMPACT_ATOMS: atom_id res chain seq x y z
N MET A 1 -18.47 -7.71 2.44
CA MET A 1 -17.71 -8.06 3.65
C MET A 1 -16.98 -6.80 4.08
N GLU A 2 -17.36 -6.20 5.20
CA GLU A 2 -16.65 -5.03 5.73
C GLU A 2 -15.36 -5.51 6.38
N ILE A 3 -14.23 -4.95 5.92
CA ILE A 3 -12.94 -5.15 6.58
C ILE A 3 -12.85 -4.10 7.68
N ASP A 4 -12.34 -4.48 8.85
CA ASP A 4 -12.09 -3.58 9.96
C ASP A 4 -11.34 -2.32 9.48
N PRO A 5 -11.91 -1.10 9.66
CA PRO A 5 -11.26 0.15 9.30
C PRO A 5 -9.87 0.32 9.93
N GLN A 6 -9.66 -0.24 11.13
CA GLN A 6 -8.37 -0.18 11.80
C GLN A 6 -7.30 -0.96 11.02
N ARG A 7 -7.64 -2.15 10.51
CA ARG A 7 -6.74 -2.93 9.66
C ARG A 7 -6.38 -2.21 8.36
N LEU A 8 -7.34 -1.51 7.74
CA LEU A 8 -7.05 -0.71 6.55
C LEU A 8 -6.12 0.48 6.86
N ALA A 9 -6.31 1.14 8.00
CA ALA A 9 -5.46 2.23 8.43
C ALA A 9 -4.02 1.76 8.72
N GLU A 10 -3.85 0.63 9.41
CA GLU A 10 -2.54 0.06 9.71
C GLU A 10 -1.80 -0.41 8.46
N LEU A 11 -2.49 -1.09 7.54
CA LEU A 11 -1.93 -1.45 6.22
C LEU A 11 -1.47 -0.21 5.46
N GLY A 12 -2.31 0.82 5.40
CA GLY A 12 -2.00 2.09 4.75
C GLY A 12 -0.77 2.77 5.34
N ALA A 13 -0.65 2.78 6.67
CA ALA A 13 0.51 3.32 7.38
C ALA A 13 1.80 2.53 7.06
N ARG A 14 1.73 1.20 6.97
CA ARG A 14 2.88 0.36 6.58
C ARG A 14 3.35 0.67 5.16
N LEU A 15 2.43 0.78 4.20
CA LEU A 15 2.75 1.19 2.82
C LEU A 15 3.40 2.57 2.76
N ARG A 16 2.82 3.54 3.48
CA ARG A 16 3.36 4.89 3.55
C ARG A 16 4.78 4.91 4.11
N ARG A 17 5.03 4.14 5.18
CA ARG A 17 6.35 4.02 5.80
C ARG A 17 7.38 3.45 4.82
N LEU A 18 7.07 2.34 4.15
CA LEU A 18 7.98 1.74 3.15
C LEU A 18 8.33 2.72 2.02
N ARG A 19 7.35 3.51 1.57
CA ARG A 19 7.56 4.54 0.57
C ARG A 19 8.47 5.67 1.07
N GLU A 20 8.23 6.15 2.30
CA GLU A 20 9.01 7.22 2.91
C GLU A 20 10.45 6.78 3.24
N ASP A 21 10.65 5.55 3.70
CA ASP A 21 11.96 4.96 3.98
C ASP A 21 12.82 4.86 2.70
N ARG A 22 12.18 4.77 1.53
CA ARG A 22 12.84 4.79 0.21
C ARG A 22 12.89 6.17 -0.44
N ALA A 23 12.44 7.22 0.25
CA ALA A 23 12.33 8.59 -0.26
C ALA A 23 11.53 8.71 -1.57
N GLU A 24 10.56 7.82 -1.80
CA GLU A 24 9.75 7.82 -3.01
C GLU A 24 8.49 8.69 -2.85
N THR A 25 8.10 9.37 -3.94
CA THR A 25 6.80 10.06 -3.97
C THR A 25 5.68 9.07 -4.29
N GLN A 26 4.43 9.40 -3.93
CA GLN A 26 3.27 8.59 -4.33
C GLN A 26 3.14 8.47 -5.86
N ILE A 27 3.58 9.49 -6.61
CA ILE A 27 3.57 9.45 -8.07
C ILE A 27 4.56 8.39 -8.57
N ASN A 28 5.78 8.39 -8.03
CA ASN A 28 6.83 7.46 -8.45
C ASN A 28 6.43 6.00 -8.19
N VAL A 29 5.97 5.69 -6.97
CA VAL A 29 5.51 4.33 -6.65
C VAL A 29 4.33 3.93 -7.52
N ALA A 30 3.32 4.81 -7.65
CA ALA A 30 2.15 4.50 -8.45
C ALA A 30 2.53 4.21 -9.92
N GLN A 31 3.45 4.98 -10.51
CA GLN A 31 3.96 4.70 -11.86
C GLN A 31 4.71 3.37 -11.92
N ALA A 32 5.62 3.11 -10.96
CA ALA A 32 6.42 1.89 -10.92
C ALA A 32 5.56 0.61 -10.83
N VAL A 33 4.47 0.66 -10.06
CA VAL A 33 3.57 -0.49 -9.90
C VAL A 33 2.35 -0.47 -10.82
N GLY A 34 2.24 0.48 -11.76
CA GLY A 34 1.11 0.57 -12.69
C GLY A 34 -0.23 0.84 -12.00
N LEU A 35 -0.26 1.81 -11.10
CA LEU A 35 -1.42 2.33 -10.37
C LEU A 35 -1.63 3.82 -10.67
N HIS A 36 -2.85 4.29 -10.41
CA HIS A 36 -3.11 5.72 -10.37
C HIS A 36 -2.68 6.30 -9.01
N ARG A 37 -2.01 7.45 -9.00
CA ARG A 37 -1.54 8.13 -7.76
C ARG A 37 -2.64 8.29 -6.71
N THR A 38 -3.85 8.68 -7.12
CA THR A 38 -4.98 8.87 -6.19
C THR A 38 -5.44 7.56 -5.56
N TYR A 39 -5.26 6.43 -6.24
CA TYR A 39 -5.57 5.11 -5.69
C TYR A 39 -4.55 4.74 -4.62
N LEU A 40 -3.25 4.88 -4.90
CA LEU A 40 -2.19 4.68 -3.90
C LEU A 40 -2.39 5.58 -2.67
N GLY A 41 -2.68 6.87 -2.86
CA GLY A 41 -2.93 7.77 -1.74
C GLY A 41 -4.16 7.40 -0.89
N ARG A 42 -5.19 6.77 -1.50
CA ARG A 42 -6.34 6.24 -0.76
C ARG A 42 -6.00 4.95 0.00
N LEU A 43 -5.10 4.12 -0.54
CA LEU A 43 -4.58 2.94 0.15
C LEU A 43 -3.74 3.36 1.37
N GLU A 44 -2.78 4.28 1.19
CA GLU A 44 -1.96 4.80 2.30
C GLU A 44 -2.78 5.48 3.40
N ALA A 45 -3.94 6.05 3.06
CA ALA A 45 -4.86 6.65 4.01
C ALA A 45 -5.87 5.66 4.64
N GLY A 46 -5.80 4.36 4.30
CA GLY A 46 -6.76 3.35 4.76
C GLY A 46 -8.19 3.53 4.24
N LYS A 47 -8.39 4.35 3.21
CA LYS A 47 -9.71 4.72 2.65
C LYS A 47 -10.19 3.76 1.55
N LYS A 48 -9.36 2.80 1.15
CA LYS A 48 -9.71 1.79 0.15
C LYS A 48 -9.13 0.43 0.52
N ASN A 49 -9.92 -0.60 0.23
CA ASN A 49 -9.46 -1.97 0.29
C ASN A 49 -8.49 -2.24 -0.87
N ILE A 50 -7.38 -2.89 -0.55
CA ILE A 50 -6.36 -3.31 -1.52
C ILE A 50 -6.80 -4.62 -2.16
N THR A 51 -6.58 -4.78 -3.46
CA THR A 51 -6.76 -6.10 -4.09
C THR A 51 -5.49 -6.92 -3.91
N VAL A 52 -5.62 -8.24 -3.90
CA VAL A 52 -4.46 -9.16 -3.74
C VAL A 52 -3.39 -8.91 -4.82
N GLY A 53 -3.78 -8.63 -6.07
CA GLY A 53 -2.82 -8.30 -7.13
C GLY A 53 -2.08 -6.96 -6.92
N VAL A 54 -2.72 -5.98 -6.27
CA VAL A 54 -2.05 -4.72 -5.90
C VAL A 54 -1.10 -4.94 -4.73
N LEU A 55 -1.50 -5.78 -3.76
CA LEU A 55 -0.68 -6.16 -2.62
C LEU A 55 0.66 -6.75 -3.08
N TYR A 56 0.62 -7.74 -3.97
CA TYR A 56 1.85 -8.36 -4.51
C TYR A 56 2.71 -7.38 -5.29
N ARG A 57 2.13 -6.57 -6.19
CA ARG A 57 2.92 -5.55 -6.93
C ARG A 57 3.65 -4.57 -6.01
N LEU A 58 3.00 -4.13 -4.94
CA LEU A 58 3.62 -3.25 -3.95
C LEU A 58 4.68 -4.00 -3.12
N ALA A 59 4.41 -5.23 -2.72
CA ALA A 59 5.36 -6.07 -1.99
C ALA A 59 6.64 -6.32 -2.82
N ASP A 60 6.49 -6.66 -4.10
CA ASP A 60 7.59 -6.87 -5.03
C ASP A 60 8.39 -5.57 -5.26
N HIS A 61 7.70 -4.45 -5.48
CA HIS A 61 8.34 -3.13 -5.60
C HIS A 61 9.15 -2.81 -4.34
N PHE A 62 8.58 -3.01 -3.16
CA PHE A 62 9.23 -2.77 -1.88
C PHE A 62 10.19 -3.89 -1.43
N GLY A 63 10.33 -4.97 -2.18
CA GLY A 63 11.22 -6.09 -1.85
C GLY A 63 10.90 -6.73 -0.49
N VAL A 64 9.63 -6.77 -0.10
CA VAL A 64 9.16 -7.35 1.17
C VAL A 64 8.18 -8.48 0.90
N ALA A 65 7.99 -9.38 1.87
CA ALA A 65 6.94 -10.39 1.75
C ALA A 65 5.55 -9.74 1.86
N ALA A 66 4.59 -10.14 1.01
CA ALA A 66 3.24 -9.56 1.01
C ALA A 66 2.54 -9.62 2.38
N ALA A 67 2.84 -10.64 3.19
CA ALA A 67 2.31 -10.77 4.54
C ALA A 67 2.74 -9.63 5.48
N THR A 68 3.92 -9.01 5.29
CA THR A 68 4.37 -7.90 6.15
C THR A 68 3.54 -6.64 5.97
N LEU A 69 2.83 -6.52 4.85
CA LEU A 69 1.90 -5.42 4.58
C LEU A 69 0.58 -5.60 5.33
N LEU A 70 0.24 -6.81 5.76
CA LEU A 70 -1.01 -7.12 6.44
C LEU A 70 -0.88 -6.91 7.96
N PRO A 71 -1.78 -6.16 8.60
CA PRO A 71 -1.88 -6.07 10.06
C PRO A 71 -2.37 -7.38 10.68
N ASP A 72 -2.25 -7.48 12.00
CA ASP A 72 -2.69 -8.65 12.79
C ASP A 72 -4.23 -8.75 12.90
#